data_AF-A0A227J1X2-F1
#
_entry.id   AF-A0A227J1X2-F1
#
_cell.length_a   1.000
_cell.length_b   1.000
_cell.length_c   1.000
_cell.angle_alpha   90.00
_cell.angle_beta   90.00
_cell.angle_gamma   90.00
#
_symmetry.space_group_name_H-M   'P 1'
#
loop_
_entity.id
_entity.type
_entity.pdbx_description
1 polymer ?
#
loop_
_entity_poly.entity_id
_entity_poly.type
_entity_poly.pdbx_seq_one_letter_code
_entity_poly.pdbx_strand_id
1 'polypeptide(L)' 'MDKSLQQFLLVARCQSISAAARMAGLSQPTVTSNLKKLEENLGVTLFERH' A
#
# COMPACT_ATOMS: atom_id res chain seq x y z
N MET A 1 -11.87 8.18 -6.18
CA MET A 1 -10.75 8.26 -5.22
C MET A 1 -9.76 7.18 -5.62
N ASP A 2 -8.49 7.52 -5.87
CA ASP A 2 -7.50 6.57 -6.38
C ASP A 2 -7.31 5.37 -5.45
N LYS A 3 -7.42 4.16 -6.00
CA LYS A 3 -7.34 2.89 -5.25
C LYS A 3 -5.98 2.72 -4.56
N SER A 4 -4.91 3.21 -5.18
CA SER A 4 -3.55 3.20 -4.63
C SER A 4 -3.40 4.13 -3.41
N LEU A 5 -4.01 5.32 -3.45
CA LEU A 5 -4.04 6.26 -2.32
C LEU A 5 -4.84 5.70 -1.14
N GLN A 6 -5.96 5.03 -1.40
CA GLN A 6 -6.72 4.34 -0.34
C GLN A 6 -5.90 3.21 0.30
N GLN A 7 -5.17 2.43 -0.51
CA GLN A 7 -4.28 1.38 -0.01
C GLN A 7 -3.11 1.95 0.79
N PHE A 8 -2.52 3.07 0.35
CA PHE A 8 -1.50 3.79 1.11
C PHE A 8 -2.01 4.21 2.49
N LEU A 9 -3.18 4.86 2.56
CA LEU A 9 -3.78 5.27 3.83
C LEU A 9 -4.08 4.07 4.74
N LEU A 10 -4.54 2.95 4.19
CA LEU A 10 -4.77 1.73 4.96
C LEU A 10 -3.47 1.15 5.51
N VAL A 11 -2.41 1.06 4.70
CA VAL A 11 -1.11 0.54 5.17
C VAL A 11 -0.52 1.46 6.24
N ALA A 12 -0.61 2.77 6.08
CA ALA A 12 -0.16 3.74 7.08
C ALA A 12 -0.94 3.60 8.40
N ARG A 13 -2.26 3.38 8.35
CA ARG A 13 -3.09 3.18 9.54
C ARG A 13 -2.84 1.84 10.23
N CYS A 14 -2.67 0.77 9.44
CA CYS A 14 -2.48 -0.57 9.98
C CYS A 14 -1.05 -0.85 10.44
N GLN A 15 -0.07 -0.05 10.00
CA GLN A 15 1.37 -0.32 10.15
C GLN A 15 1.77 -1.74 9.70
N SER A 16 0.99 -2.32 8.78
CA SER A 16 1.14 -3.69 8.32
C SER A 16 0.47 -3.86 6.97
N ILE A 17 1.26 -4.25 5.96
CA ILE A 17 0.76 -4.51 4.61
C ILE A 17 -0.24 -5.67 4.62
N SER A 18 0.04 -6.72 5.39
CA SER A 18 -0.83 -7.90 5.48
C SER A 18 -2.18 -7.58 6.13
N ALA A 19 -2.20 -6.72 7.16
CA ALA A 19 -3.44 -6.27 7.79
C ALA A 19 -4.25 -5.36 6.85
N ALA A 20 -3.60 -4.41 6.18
CA ALA A 20 -4.24 -3.52 5.22
C ALA A 20 -4.82 -4.28 4.02
N ALA A 21 -4.13 -5.30 3.52
CA ALA A 21 -4.62 -6.15 2.44
C ALA A 21 -5.90 -6.88 2.83
N ARG A 22 -5.94 -7.46 4.05
CA ARG A 22 -7.14 -8.09 4.60
C ARG A 22 -8.30 -7.09 4.71
N MET A 23 -8.04 -5.88 5.22
CA MET A 23 -9.06 -4.83 5.33
C MET A 23 -9.55 -4.33 3.97
N ALA A 24 -8.68 -4.30 2.97
CA ALA A 24 -9.01 -3.91 1.61
C ALA A 24 -9.70 -5.03 0.79
N GLY A 25 -9.82 -6.25 1.33
CA GLY A 25 -10.34 -7.42 0.61
C GLY A 25 -9.42 -7.87 -0.53
N LEU A 26 -8.10 -7.72 -0.37
CA LEU A 26 -7.10 -7.99 -1.39
C LEU A 26 -6.00 -8.92 -0.87
N SER A 27 -5.26 -9.51 -1.80
CA SER A 27 -4.03 -10.22 -1.46
C SER A 27 -2.92 -9.23 -1.06
N GLN A 28 -2.03 -9.64 -0.15
CA GLN A 28 -0.85 -8.83 0.20
C GLN A 28 0.00 -8.49 -1.04
N PRO A 29 0.31 -9.42 -1.97
CA PRO A 29 1.05 -9.08 -3.19
C PRO A 29 0.39 -8.00 -4.05
N THR A 30 -0.95 -7.97 -4.11
CA THR A 30 -1.68 -6.91 -4.84
C THR A 30 -1.45 -5.54 -4.21
N VAL A 31 -1.54 -5.44 -2.88
CA VAL A 31 -1.28 -4.18 -2.17
C VAL A 31 0.18 -3.75 -2.33
N THR A 32 1.13 -4.68 -2.19
CA THR A 32 2.55 -4.41 -2.40
C THR A 32 2.85 -3.89 -3.80
N SER A 33 2.31 -4.53 -4.85
CA SER A 33 2.52 -4.10 -6.25
C SER A 33 1.93 -2.72 -6.51
N ASN A 34 0.73 -2.44 -6.00
CA ASN A 34 0.10 -1.13 -6.15
C ASN A 34 0.86 -0.03 -5.43
N LEU A 35 1.36 -0.30 -4.22
CA LEU A 35 2.21 0.64 -3.49
C LEU A 35 3.51 0.90 -4.22
N LYS A 36 4.16 -0.13 -4.76
CA LYS A 36 5.38 0.03 -5.54
C LYS A 36 5.16 0.93 -6.76
N LYS A 37 4.05 0.72 -7.50
CA LYS A 37 3.69 1.58 -8.63
C LYS A 37 3.41 3.02 -8.19
N LEU A 38 2.80 3.21 -7.02
CA LEU A 38 2.57 4.54 -6.46
C LEU A 38 3.89 5.22 -6.11
N GLU A 39 4.81 4.52 -5.46
CA GLU A 39 6.18 4.98 -5.17
C GLU A 39 6.93 5.38 -6.45
N GLU A 40 6.87 4.53 -7.49
CA GLU A 40 7.47 4.77 -8.81
C GLU A 40 6.88 6.03 -9.48
N ASN A 41 5.56 6.19 -9.48
CA ASN A 41 4.89 7.34 -10.08
C ASN A 41 5.20 8.65 -9.34
N LEU A 42 5.41 8.60 -8.03
CA LEU A 42 5.75 9.77 -7.21
C LEU A 42 7.25 10.04 -7.16
N GLY A 43 8.09 9.09 -7.58
CA GLY A 43 9.55 9.17 -7.49
C GLY A 43 10.08 9.15 -6.05
N VAL A 44 9.30 8.63 -5.10
CA VAL A 44 9.66 8.60 -3.67
C VAL A 44 9.26 7.26 -3.03
N THR A 45 10.02 6.84 -2.02
CA THR A 45 9.66 5.71 -1.16
C THR A 45 8.64 6.18 -0.12
N LEU A 46 7.50 5.49 -0.01
CA LEU A 46 6.41 5.85 0.90
C LEU A 46 6.47 5.10 2.22
N PHE A 47 7.08 3.92 2.24
CA PHE A 47 7.25 3.10 3.44
C PHE A 47 8.67 2.55 3.54
N GLU A 48 9.25 2.66 4.74
CA GLU A 48 10.47 1.94 5.08
C GLU A 48 10.14 0.46 5.33
N ARG A 49 10.90 -0.44 4.69
CA ARG A 49 10.78 -1.89 4.84
C ARG A 49 12.11 -2.36 5.43
N HIS A 50 12.12 -2.67 6.72
CA HIS A 50 13.26 -3.27 7.42
C HIS A 50 13.20 -4.80 7.32
#